data_AF-A0A7X7JZV7-F1
#
_entry.id   AF-A0A7X7JZV7-F1
#
_cell.length_a   1.000
_cell.length_b   1.000
_cell.length_c   1.000
_cell.angle_alpha   90.00
_cell.angle_beta   90.00
_cell.angle_gamma   90.00
#
_symmetry.space_group_name_H-M   'P 1'
#
loop_
_entity.id
_entity.type
_entity.pdbx_description
1 polymer ?
#
loop_
_entity_poly.entity_id
_entity_poly.type
_entity_poly.pdbx_seq_one_letter_code
_entity_poly.pdbx_strand_id
1 'polypeptide(L)' 'MATEAYCVKCREKREMKDEQEVTMKNGRDAISGVCSVCGTKLFRMVGKKASS' A
#
# COMPACT_ATOMS: atom_id res chain seq x y z
N MET A 1 12.70 -3.31 5.02
CA MET A 1 11.68 -2.39 5.56
C MET A 1 10.36 -2.85 4.95
N ALA A 2 9.46 -3.43 5.73
CA ALA A 2 8.19 -3.91 5.20
C ALA A 2 7.19 -2.76 5.19
N THR A 3 6.55 -2.48 4.06
CA THR A 3 5.50 -1.48 4.01
C THR A 3 4.24 -2.03 4.67
N GLU A 4 3.85 -1.44 5.79
CA GLU A 4 2.61 -1.82 6.48
C GLU A 4 1.41 -1.01 5.94
N ALA A 5 0.25 -1.64 5.83
CA ALA A 5 -0.99 -0.96 5.52
C ALA A 5 -2.18 -1.56 6.27
N TYR A 6 -3.22 -0.73 6.43
CA TYR A 6 -4.45 -1.17 7.04
C TYR A 6 -5.18 -2.14 6.11
N CYS A 7 -5.36 -3.38 6.55
CA CYS A 7 -6.11 -4.39 5.83
C CYS A 7 -7.56 -4.34 6.26
N VAL A 8 -8.48 -3.98 5.37
CA VAL A 8 -9.92 -3.91 5.66
C VAL A 8 -10.55 -5.27 5.99
N LYS A 9 -9.93 -6.38 5.53
CA LYS A 9 -10.39 -7.74 5.86
C LYS A 9 -9.96 -8.17 7.25
N CYS A 10 -8.72 -7.89 7.64
CA CYS A 10 -8.21 -8.19 8.99
C CYS A 10 -8.59 -7.11 10.02
N ARG A 11 -9.00 -5.92 9.55
CA ARG A 11 -9.31 -4.72 10.34
C ARG A 11 -8.15 -4.23 11.21
N GLU A 12 -6.93 -4.48 10.77
CA GLU A 12 -5.69 -4.13 11.48
C GLU A 12 -4.58 -3.79 10.47
N LYS A 13 -3.46 -3.26 10.97
CA LYS A 13 -2.27 -3.01 10.16
C LYS A 13 -1.56 -4.33 9.89
N ARG A 14 -1.26 -4.60 8.62
CA ARG A 14 -0.55 -5.79 8.17
C ARG A 14 0.56 -5.41 7.21
N GLU A 15 1.61 -6.21 7.21
CA GLU A 15 2.67 -6.12 6.22
C GLU A 15 2.14 -6.42 4.81
N MET A 16 2.57 -5.61 3.85
CA MET A 16 2.40 -5.90 2.44
C MET A 16 3.48 -6.88 1.98
N LYS A 17 3.05 -7.90 1.24
CA LYS A 17 3.89 -8.72 0.36
C LYS A 17 3.79 -8.18 -1.06
N ASP A 18 4.85 -8.41 -1.84
CA ASP A 18 4.91 -8.03 -3.24
C ASP A 18 4.59 -6.54 -3.45
N GLU A 19 5.18 -5.68 -2.59
CA GLU A 19 4.97 -4.24 -2.66
C GLU A 19 5.56 -3.66 -3.95
N GLN A 20 4.74 -2.89 -4.67
CA GLN A 20 5.08 -2.23 -5.93
C GLN A 20 4.55 -0.81 -5.93
N GLU A 21 5.43 0.13 -6.25
CA GLU A 21 5.06 1.52 -6.49
C GLU A 21 4.28 1.63 -7.80
N VAL A 22 3.08 2.22 -7.72
CA VAL A 22 2.15 2.41 -8.82
C VAL A 22 1.69 3.86 -8.84
N THR A 23 1.81 4.50 -10.00
CA THR A 23 1.22 5.81 -10.22
C THR A 23 -0.22 5.65 -10.67
N MET A 24 -1.17 6.14 -9.86
CA MET A 24 -2.58 6.09 -10.18
C MET A 24 -2.93 7.03 -11.35
N LYS A 25 -4.04 6.78 -12.03
CA LYS A 25 -4.53 7.60 -13.17
C LYS A 25 -4.77 9.08 -12.81
N ASN A 26 -4.92 9.41 -11.53
CA ASN A 26 -5.04 10.78 -11.03
C ASN A 26 -3.68 11.47 -10.78
N GLY A 27 -2.57 10.85 -11.19
CA GLY A 27 -1.22 11.38 -11.02
C GLY A 27 -0.70 11.35 -9.59
N ARG A 28 -1.27 10.50 -8.72
CA ARG A 28 -0.80 10.28 -7.35
C ARG A 28 -0.08 8.95 -7.27
N ASP A 29 1.07 8.95 -6.61
CA ASP A 29 1.83 7.73 -6.35
C ASP A 29 1.19 6.96 -5.19
N ALA A 30 1.22 5.65 -5.29
CA ALA A 30 0.75 4.73 -4.27
C ALA A 30 1.64 3.50 -4.27
N ILE A 31 1.75 2.84 -3.13
CA ILE A 31 2.32 1.51 -3.03
C ILE A 31 1.14 0.54 -3.06
N SER A 32 1.14 -0.36 -4.03
CA SER A 32 0.26 -1.51 -4.08
C SER A 32 0.96 -2.73 -3.53
N GLY A 33 0.23 -3.66 -2.92
CA GLY A 33 0.78 -4.91 -2.43
C GLY A 33 -0.31 -5.87 -2.04
N VAL A 34 0.05 -6.93 -1.32
CA VAL A 34 -0.85 -8.02 -0.92
C VAL A 34 -0.75 -8.25 0.58
N CYS A 35 -1.88 -8.40 1.27
CA CYS A 35 -1.89 -8.72 2.69
C CYS A 35 -1.23 -10.09 2.93
N SER A 36 -0.20 -10.12 3.78
CA SER A 36 0.54 -11.34 4.11
C SER A 36 -0.29 -12.45 4.76
N VAL A 37 -1.45 -12.09 5.33
CA VAL A 37 -2.34 -12.98 6.10
C VAL A 37 -3.53 -13.46 5.26
N CYS A 38 -4.29 -12.54 4.66
CA CYS A 38 -5.52 -12.88 3.96
C CYS A 38 -5.43 -12.81 2.43
N GLY A 39 -4.28 -12.42 1.87
CA GLY A 39 -4.08 -12.33 0.42
C GLY A 39 -4.85 -11.18 -0.25
N THR A 40 -5.52 -10.31 0.51
CA THR A 40 -6.26 -9.19 -0.07
C THR A 40 -5.31 -8.10 -0.55
N LYS A 41 -5.61 -7.51 -1.72
CA LYS A 41 -4.83 -6.40 -2.27
C LYS A 41 -4.88 -5.19 -1.34
N LEU A 42 -3.72 -4.71 -0.96
CA LEU A 42 -3.53 -3.53 -0.12
C LEU A 42 -3.02 -2.37 -0.99
N PHE A 43 -3.48 -1.17 -0.68
CA PHE A 43 -3.00 0.05 -1.31
C PHE A 43 -2.68 1.07 -0.22
N ARG A 44 -1.47 1.62 -0.27
CA ARG A 44 -1.01 2.69 0.61
C ARG A 44 -0.71 3.89 -0.27
N MET A 45 -1.50 4.95 -0.11
CA MET A 45 -1.17 6.21 -0.77
C MET A 45 0.13 6.74 -0.16
N VAL A 46 1.18 6.82 -0.97
CA VAL A 46 2.32 7.64 -0.62
C VAL A 46 1.91 9.05 -1.02
N GLY A 47 1.68 9.93 -0.05
CA GLY A 47 1.38 11.33 -0.37
C GLY A 47 2.42 11.81 -1.38
N LYS A 48 2.00 12.62 -2.37
CA LYS A 48 2.95 13.28 -3.30
C LYS A 48 4.15 13.66 -2.46
N LYS A 49 5.35 13.18 -2.81
CA LYS A 49 6.57 13.75 -2.22
C LYS A 49 6.31 15.25 -2.22
N ALA A 50 6.19 15.84 -1.03
CA ALA A 50 6.42 17.25 -0.92
C ALA A 50 7.81 17.39 -1.53
N SER A 51 7.86 17.86 -2.77
CA SER A 51 9.08 18.35 -3.35
C SER A 51 9.43 19.57 -2.52
N SER A 52 10.12 19.34 -1.40
CA SER A 52 11.01 20.25 -0.68
C SER A 52 11.23 19.75 0.74
#